data_AF-A0A2E5KPX9-F1
#
_entry.id   AF-A0A2E5KPX9-F1
#
_cell.length_a   1.000
_cell.length_b   1.000
_cell.length_c   1.000
_cell.angle_alpha   90.00
_cell.angle_beta   90.00
_cell.angle_gamma   90.00
#
_symmetry.space_group_name_H-M   'P 1'
#
loop_
_entity.id
_entity.type
_entity.pdbx_description
1 polymer ?
#
loop_
_entity_poly.entity_id
_entity_poly.type
_entity_poly.pdbx_seq_one_letter_code
_entity_poly.pdbx_strand_id
1 'polypeptide(L)'
;MSFLNVGGESWEDLALDEGLVHMGHNCNHLELDPAIHEAMIQAIESDAYRNYTPPYGFDELAALVAADVEVSGTEVMVTQGATEAIYQAMAAILRTR
;
A
#
# COMPACT_ATOMS: atom_id res chain seq x y z
N MET A 1 25.51 9.82 18.94
CA MET A 1 24.58 8.80 18.41
C MET A 1 23.99 7.88 19.49
N SER A 2 24.15 8.17 20.80
CA SER A 2 23.53 7.38 21.88
C SER A 2 22.01 7.58 22.01
N PHE A 3 21.46 8.66 21.45
CA PHE A 3 20.03 9.00 21.51
C PHE A 3 19.12 7.98 20.81
N LEU A 4 19.63 7.20 19.85
CA LEU A 4 18.86 6.18 19.12
C LEU A 4 19.14 4.76 19.63
N ASN A 5 19.91 4.58 20.70
CA ASN A 5 20.16 3.26 21.25
C ASN A 5 18.98 2.82 22.13
N VAL A 6 17.99 2.19 21.50
CA VAL A 6 16.75 1.69 22.11
C VAL A 6 16.91 0.36 22.88
N GLY A 7 18.13 0.04 23.35
CA GLY A 7 18.38 -1.18 24.14
C GLY A 7 18.99 -2.34 23.36
N GLY A 8 19.31 -2.15 22.08
CA GLY A 8 20.12 -3.10 21.28
C GLY A 8 19.33 -4.20 20.56
N GLU A 9 18.01 -4.24 20.69
CA GLU A 9 17.15 -5.15 19.92
C GLU A 9 16.83 -4.55 18.54
N SER A 10 16.73 -5.41 17.52
CA SER A 10 16.33 -4.95 16.20
C SER A 10 14.84 -4.61 16.19
N TRP A 11 14.42 -3.79 15.23
CA TRP A 11 12.99 -3.52 15.08
C TRP A 11 12.21 -4.80 14.74
N GLU A 12 12.80 -5.70 13.95
CA GLU A 12 12.18 -6.96 13.55
C GLU A 12 11.88 -7.85 14.77
N ASP A 13 12.81 -7.89 15.73
CA ASP A 13 12.61 -8.61 16.99
C ASP A 13 11.49 -7.98 17.82
N LEU A 14 11.51 -6.65 17.96
CA LEU A 14 10.47 -5.90 18.66
C LEU A 14 9.10 -6.08 18.00
N ALA A 15 9.04 -6.14 16.66
CA ALA A 15 7.81 -6.29 15.88
C ALA A 15 7.09 -7.64 16.11
N LEU A 16 7.81 -8.65 16.57
CA LEU A 16 7.31 -10.01 16.81
C LEU A 16 7.01 -10.29 18.29
N ASP A 17 7.34 -9.38 19.19
CA ASP A 17 7.08 -9.54 20.62
C ASP A 17 5.59 -9.33 20.94
N GLU A 18 4.88 -10.42 21.24
CA GLU A 18 3.46 -10.40 21.63
C GLU A 18 3.18 -9.62 22.94
N GLY A 19 4.21 -9.42 23.77
CA GLY A 19 4.12 -8.62 25.00
C GLY A 19 4.31 -7.12 24.77
N LEU A 20 4.69 -6.70 23.56
CA LEU A 20 4.96 -5.31 23.23
C LEU A 20 3.71 -4.60 22.71
N VAL A 21 3.42 -3.42 23.27
CA VAL A 21 2.41 -2.52 22.70
C VAL A 21 3.06 -1.68 21.60
N HIS A 22 2.73 -1.99 20.34
CA HIS A 22 3.28 -1.29 19.18
C HIS A 22 2.60 0.07 18.98
N MET A 23 3.34 1.15 19.22
CA MET A 23 2.89 2.53 18.93
C MET A 23 3.82 3.28 17.97
N GLY A 24 4.80 2.59 17.39
CA GLY A 24 5.79 3.20 16.51
C GLY A 24 5.35 3.28 15.04
N HIS A 25 4.79 2.20 14.51
CA HIS A 25 4.31 2.16 13.13
C HIS A 25 2.84 2.56 13.07
N ASN A 26 2.47 3.31 12.04
CA ASN A 26 1.07 3.53 11.69
C ASN A 26 0.48 2.32 10.95
N CYS A 27 0.65 1.13 11.54
CA CYS A 27 -0.09 -0.05 11.13
C CYS A 27 -1.45 0.04 11.80
N ASN A 28 -2.54 0.12 11.02
CA ASN A 28 -3.85 0.06 11.64
C ASN A 28 -4.06 -1.36 12.20
N HIS A 29 -4.58 -1.44 13.42
CA HIS A 29 -5.05 -2.68 14.04
C HIS A 29 -6.58 -2.75 13.99
N LEU A 30 -7.17 -2.05 13.03
CA LEU A 30 -8.62 -2.02 12.85
C LEU A 30 -9.06 -3.36 12.27
N GLU A 31 -10.26 -3.78 12.64
CA GLU A 31 -10.88 -4.94 12.02
C GLU A 31 -11.01 -4.69 10.51
N LEU A 32 -10.58 -5.68 9.72
CA LEU A 32 -10.71 -5.62 8.27
C LEU A 32 -12.19 -5.63 7.91
N ASP A 33 -12.58 -4.78 6.95
CA ASP A 33 -13.96 -4.78 6.44
C ASP A 33 -14.31 -6.18 5.88
N PRO A 34 -15.44 -6.79 6.30
CA PRO A 34 -15.83 -8.12 5.82
C PRO A 34 -15.88 -8.25 4.30
N ALA A 35 -16.25 -7.19 3.58
CA ALA A 35 -16.31 -7.20 2.13
C ALA A 35 -14.90 -7.29 1.50
N ILE A 36 -13.90 -6.65 2.11
CA ILE A 36 -12.51 -6.75 1.67
C ILE A 36 -11.98 -8.16 1.93
N HIS A 37 -12.23 -8.69 3.13
CA HIS A 37 -11.83 -10.05 3.48
C HIS A 37 -12.39 -11.08 2.48
N GLU A 38 -13.69 -11.02 2.19
CA GLU A 38 -14.35 -11.92 1.24
C GLU A 38 -13.77 -11.78 -0.18
N ALA A 39 -13.58 -10.55 -0.67
CA ALA A 39 -12.99 -10.31 -1.99
C ALA A 39 -11.56 -10.89 -2.11
N MET A 40 -10.76 -10.80 -1.04
CA MET A 40 -9.42 -11.42 -1.00
C MET A 40 -9.49 -12.94 -1.08
N ILE A 41 -10.39 -13.57 -0.33
CA ILE A 41 -10.59 -15.03 -0.38
C ILE A 41 -11.02 -15.47 -1.78
N GLN A 42 -12.00 -14.79 -2.38
CA GLN A 42 -12.47 -15.11 -3.73
C GLN A 42 -11.36 -14.96 -4.79
N ALA A 43 -10.51 -13.93 -4.67
CA ALA A 43 -9.37 -13.75 -5.58
C ALA A 43 -8.37 -14.92 -5.47
N ILE A 44 -8.15 -15.44 -4.26
CA ILE A 44 -7.29 -16.61 -4.01
C ILE A 44 -7.93 -17.88 -4.59
N GLU A 45 -9.20 -18.14 -4.26
CA GLU A 45 -9.89 -19.37 -4.68
C GLU A 45 -10.08 -19.46 -6.20
N SER A 46 -10.25 -18.31 -6.87
CA SER A 46 -10.40 -18.25 -8.32
C SER A 46 -9.08 -18.22 -9.10
N ASP A 47 -7.92 -18.17 -8.42
CA ASP A 47 -6.60 -18.00 -9.03
C ASP A 47 -6.47 -16.73 -9.90
N ALA A 48 -7.36 -15.75 -9.74
CA ALA A 48 -7.43 -14.56 -10.59
C ALA A 48 -6.13 -13.73 -10.57
N TYR A 49 -5.40 -13.78 -9.45
CA TYR A 49 -4.11 -13.10 -9.24
C TYR A 49 -2.97 -13.59 -10.14
N ARG A 50 -3.12 -14.73 -10.83
CA ARG A 50 -2.09 -15.27 -11.74
C ARG A 50 -1.97 -14.50 -13.05
N ASN A 51 -3.01 -13.77 -13.42
CA ASN A 51 -3.00 -12.98 -14.64
C ASN A 51 -2.23 -11.68 -14.41
N TYR A 52 -1.45 -11.27 -15.40
CA TYR A 52 -0.81 -9.95 -15.38
C TYR A 52 -1.89 -8.87 -15.36
N THR A 53 -1.70 -7.89 -14.48
CA THR A 53 -2.51 -6.69 -14.50
C THR A 53 -2.15 -5.84 -15.71
N PRO A 54 -3.08 -5.00 -16.21
CA PRO A 54 -2.72 -4.01 -17.23
C PRO A 54 -1.61 -3.06 -16.71
N PRO A 55 -0.86 -2.40 -17.62
CA PRO A 55 0.31 -1.61 -17.26
C PRO A 55 0.07 -0.48 -16.24
N TYR A 56 -1.13 0.09 -16.20
CA TYR A 56 -1.51 1.18 -15.29
C TYR A 56 -2.50 0.76 -14.19
N GLY A 57 -2.71 -0.57 -14.04
CA GLY A 57 -3.70 -1.15 -13.14
C GLY A 57 -4.99 -1.58 -13.83
N PHE A 58 -5.91 -2.14 -13.07
CA PHE A 58 -7.24 -2.52 -13.58
C PHE A 58 -8.08 -1.28 -13.89
N ASP A 59 -8.69 -1.25 -15.07
CA ASP A 59 -9.49 -0.12 -15.54
C ASP A 59 -10.67 0.20 -14.59
N GLU A 60 -11.31 -0.84 -14.04
CA GLU A 60 -12.41 -0.68 -13.07
C GLU A 60 -11.93 0.01 -11.79
N LEU A 61 -10.79 -0.40 -11.24
CA LEU A 61 -10.21 0.21 -10.05
C LEU A 61 -9.84 1.67 -10.31
N ALA A 62 -9.23 1.96 -11.46
CA ALA A 62 -8.88 3.31 -11.86
C ALA A 62 -10.12 4.22 -11.95
N ALA A 63 -11.23 3.73 -12.53
CA ALA A 63 -12.49 4.47 -12.61
C ALA A 63 -13.11 4.73 -11.24
N LEU A 64 -13.11 3.74 -10.34
CA LEU A 64 -13.62 3.89 -8.97
C LEU A 64 -12.80 4.91 -8.16
N VAL A 65 -11.47 4.86 -8.26
CA VAL A 65 -10.58 5.85 -7.61
C VAL A 65 -10.84 7.26 -8.16
N ALA A 66 -10.99 7.42 -9.47
CA ALA A 66 -11.30 8.72 -10.07
C ALA A 66 -12.63 9.29 -9.57
N ALA A 67 -13.64 8.42 -9.41
CA ALA A 67 -14.94 8.81 -8.87
C ALA A 67 -14.87 9.22 -7.39
N ASP A 68 -14.04 8.53 -6.59
CA ASP A 68 -13.89 8.80 -5.15
C ASP A 68 -13.09 10.09 -4.86
N VAL A 69 -12.06 10.37 -5.68
CA VAL A 69 -11.19 11.55 -5.50
C VAL A 69 -11.82 12.83 -6.08
N GLU A 70 -12.82 12.70 -6.96
CA GLU A 70 -13.61 13.80 -7.54
C GLU A 70 -12.77 14.89 -8.25
N VAL A 71 -11.64 14.51 -8.86
CA VAL A 71 -10.79 15.44 -9.62
C VAL A 71 -11.05 15.30 -11.12
N SER A 72 -11.49 16.39 -11.76
CA SER A 72 -11.78 16.42 -13.19
C SER A 72 -10.52 16.59 -14.05
N GLY A 73 -10.50 15.95 -15.22
CA GLY A 73 -9.45 16.18 -16.22
C GLY A 73 -8.13 15.45 -15.92
N THR A 74 -8.17 14.42 -15.08
CA THR A 74 -7.01 13.61 -14.71
C THR A 74 -7.21 12.15 -15.08
N GLU A 75 -6.10 11.45 -15.34
CA GLU A 75 -6.07 10.00 -15.47
C GLU A 75 -5.53 9.38 -14.18
N VAL A 76 -5.95 8.15 -13.87
CA VAL A 76 -5.52 7.41 -12.68
C VAL A 76 -4.52 6.33 -13.08
N MET A 77 -3.40 6.27 -12.35
CA MET A 77 -2.42 5.20 -12.44
C MET A 77 -2.36 4.48 -11.08
N VAL A 78 -2.68 3.19 -11.06
CA VAL A 78 -2.57 2.36 -9.87
C VAL A 78 -1.13 1.90 -9.71
N THR A 79 -0.62 2.01 -8.49
CA THR A 79 0.79 1.79 -8.12
C THR A 79 0.89 0.80 -6.97
N GLN A 80 2.09 0.27 -6.73
CA GLN A 80 2.41 -0.60 -5.60
C GLN A 80 2.56 0.21 -4.30
N GLY A 81 1.47 0.89 -3.92
CA GLY A 81 1.39 1.77 -2.77
C GLY A 81 1.93 3.19 -3.00
N ALA A 82 1.66 4.07 -2.04
CA ALA A 82 1.95 5.50 -2.15
C ALA A 82 3.44 5.82 -2.32
N THR A 83 4.34 5.03 -1.73
CA THR A 83 5.79 5.21 -1.87
C THR A 83 6.24 5.08 -3.32
N GLU A 84 5.72 4.09 -4.05
CA GLU A 84 6.03 3.92 -5.47
C GLU A 84 5.41 5.04 -6.30
N ALA A 85 4.18 5.46 -6.00
CA ALA A 85 3.54 6.61 -6.66
C ALA A 85 4.39 7.89 -6.55
N ILE A 86 4.88 8.21 -5.35
CA ILE A 86 5.75 9.37 -5.12
C ILE A 86 7.06 9.21 -5.91
N TYR A 87 7.66 8.03 -5.90
CA TYR A 87 8.88 7.77 -6.67
C TYR A 87 8.66 8.02 -8.16
N GLN A 88 7.59 7.48 -8.75
CA GLN A 88 7.29 7.65 -10.18
C GLN A 88 7.06 9.13 -10.53
N ALA A 89 6.26 9.84 -9.72
CA ALA A 89 6.00 11.26 -9.92
C ALA A 89 7.30 12.08 -9.87
N MET A 90 8.14 11.85 -8.86
CA MET A 90 9.42 12.55 -8.72
C MET A 90 10.39 12.19 -9.84
N ALA A 91 10.47 10.92 -10.23
CA ALA A 91 11.33 10.48 -11.33
C ALA A 91 10.91 11.13 -12.65
N ALA A 92 9.62 11.22 -12.95
CA ALA A 92 9.11 11.85 -14.16
C ALA A 92 9.39 13.37 -14.19
N ILE A 93 9.21 14.06 -13.06
CA ILE A 93 9.32 15.53 -12.98
C ILE A 93 10.77 16.00 -12.83
N LEU A 94 11.64 15.22 -12.17
CA LEU A 94 13.01 15.64 -11.86
C LEU A 94 14.05 15.09 -12.85
N ARG A 95 13.74 14.04 -13.62
CA ARG A 95 14.64 13.49 -14.64
C ARG A 95 14.50 14.16 -16.01
N THR A 96 13.64 15.16 -16.15
CA THR A 96 13.62 16.06 -17.30
C THR A 96 14.86 16.96 -17.27
N ARG A 97 15.97 16.42 -17.77
CA ARG A 97 17.12 17.15 -18.32
C ARG A 97 17.52 16.52 -19.64
#